data_AF-A0A925FUU0-F1
#
_entry.id   AF-A0A925FUU0-F1
#
_cell.length_a   1.000
_cell.length_b   1.000
_cell.length_c   1.000
_cell.angle_alpha   90.00
_cell.angle_beta   90.00
_cell.angle_gamma   90.00
#
_symmetry.space_group_name_H-M   'P 1'
#
loop_
_entity.id
_entity.type
_entity.pdbx_description
1 polymer ?
#
loop_
_entity_poly.entity_id
_entity_poly.type
_entity_poly.pdbx_seq_one_letter_code
_entity_poly.pdbx_strand_id
1 'polypeptide(L)'
;MKRYFSGIAVILVIGMFLSSCKKTNDKQADPTEDLTTITEVGAPVGTAVKKAIDANGGQLSSADGTLQVIIPAGALATAKEISIQAITNKLGGGIGNA
;
A
#
# COMPACT_ATOMS: atom_id res chain seq x y z
N MET A 1 50.20 34.21 14.49
CA MET A 1 49.37 33.42 15.43
C MET A 1 47.86 33.41 15.12
N LYS A 2 47.34 34.20 14.16
CA LYS A 2 45.89 34.31 13.89
C LYS A 2 45.31 33.29 12.88
N ARG A 3 46.18 32.50 12.21
CA ARG A 3 45.76 31.49 11.21
C ARG A 3 45.58 30.08 11.79
N TYR A 4 46.09 29.81 12.98
CA TYR A 4 45.88 28.54 13.69
C TYR A 4 44.56 28.51 14.47
N PHE A 5 44.06 29.68 14.89
CA PHE A 5 42.79 29.80 15.62
C PHE A 5 41.57 29.48 14.74
N SER A 6 41.67 29.74 13.43
CA SER A 6 40.62 29.40 12.45
C SER A 6 40.62 27.92 12.06
N GLY A 7 41.77 27.24 12.11
CA GLY A 7 41.87 25.81 11.77
C GLY A 7 41.31 24.91 12.87
N ILE A 8 41.51 25.29 14.15
CA ILE A 8 41.00 24.54 15.30
C ILE A 8 39.47 24.59 15.36
N ALA A 9 38.84 25.73 15.03
CA ALA A 9 37.39 25.87 15.00
C ALA A 9 36.72 25.02 13.91
N VAL A 10 37.37 24.84 12.75
CA VAL A 10 36.83 24.03 11.64
C VAL A 10 36.92 22.52 11.91
N ILE A 11 37.97 22.07 12.62
CA ILE A 11 38.14 20.66 13.01
C ILE A 11 37.13 20.25 14.09
N LEU A 12 36.79 21.18 15.01
CA LEU A 12 35.82 20.92 16.08
C LEU A 12 34.36 20.82 15.58
N VAL A 13 34.02 21.51 14.49
CA VAL A 13 32.68 21.46 13.88
C VAL A 13 32.49 20.21 13.00
N ILE A 14 33.55 19.68 12.39
CA ILE A 14 33.49 18.45 11.57
C ILE A 14 33.41 17.18 12.43
N GLY A 15 34.00 17.18 13.63
CA GLY A 15 33.90 16.05 14.57
C GLY A 15 32.48 15.79 15.11
N MET A 16 31.59 16.77 15.02
CA MET A 16 30.24 16.71 15.59
C MET A 16 29.20 16.04 14.66
N PHE A 17 29.58 15.69 13.42
CA PHE A 17 28.67 15.07 12.43
C PHE A 17 28.80 13.53 12.31
N LEU A 18 29.69 12.88 13.07
CA LEU A 18 29.95 11.44 12.93
C LEU A 18 29.29 10.54 14.00
N SER A 19 28.35 11.05 14.81
CA SER A 19 27.65 10.28 15.87
C SER A 19 26.13 10.25 15.73
N SER A 20 25.60 10.03 14.52
CA SER A 20 24.14 9.92 14.32
C SER A 20 23.72 8.73 13.47
N CYS A 21 24.23 7.54 13.80
CA CYS A 21 23.62 6.27 13.40
C CYS A 21 24.09 5.14 14.33
N LYS A 22 23.43 5.00 15.50
CA LYS A 22 23.27 3.67 16.09
C LYS A 22 21.92 3.15 15.64
N LYS A 23 21.92 2.13 14.79
CA LYS A 23 20.70 1.37 14.47
C LYS A 23 20.37 0.54 15.71
N THR A 24 19.49 1.03 16.56
CA THR A 24 18.85 0.21 17.59
C THR A 24 18.01 -0.83 16.86
N ASN A 25 18.46 -2.08 16.92
CA ASN A 25 17.67 -3.22 16.52
C ASN A 25 16.68 -3.52 17.65
N ASP A 26 15.69 -2.64 17.81
CA ASP A 26 14.48 -3.03 18.54
C ASP A 26 13.86 -4.16 17.74
N LYS A 27 13.94 -5.38 18.30
CA LYS A 27 13.14 -6.49 17.83
C LYS A 27 11.70 -6.10 18.11
N GLN A 28 11.03 -5.55 17.10
CA GLN A 28 9.59 -5.40 17.10
C GLN A 28 9.02 -6.78 17.42
N ALA A 29 8.32 -6.89 18.54
CA ALA A 29 7.58 -8.10 18.86
C ALA A 29 6.69 -8.43 17.66
N ASP A 30 6.77 -9.66 17.17
CA ASP A 30 5.88 -10.15 16.14
C ASP A 30 4.44 -9.88 16.62
N PRO A 31 3.56 -9.28 15.80
CA PRO A 31 2.16 -9.12 16.16
C PRO A 31 1.63 -10.51 16.54
N THR A 32 1.24 -10.68 17.80
CA THR A 32 0.48 -11.87 18.18
C THR A 32 -0.83 -11.79 17.42
N GLU A 33 -1.05 -12.68 16.45
CA GLU A 33 -2.32 -12.72 15.73
C GLU A 33 -3.43 -13.07 16.74
N ASP A 34 -4.26 -12.08 17.06
CA ASP A 34 -5.45 -12.27 17.88
C ASP A 34 -6.52 -12.99 17.04
N LEU A 35 -6.50 -14.32 17.11
CA LEU A 35 -7.48 -15.18 16.45
C LEU A 35 -8.89 -15.10 17.08
N THR A 36 -9.10 -14.28 18.12
CA THR A 36 -10.42 -14.16 18.79
C THR A 36 -11.31 -13.08 18.18
N THR A 37 -10.75 -12.16 17.39
CA THR A 37 -11.50 -11.07 16.76
C THR A 37 -11.95 -11.43 15.34
N ILE A 38 -12.72 -12.52 15.20
CA ILE A 38 -13.34 -12.90 13.91
C ILE A 38 -14.56 -12.00 13.67
N THR A 39 -14.65 -11.37 12.50
CA THR A 39 -15.80 -10.55 12.08
C THR A 39 -16.61 -11.24 10.99
N GLU A 40 -17.88 -10.84 10.84
CA GLU A 40 -18.76 -11.38 9.81
C GLU A 40 -18.22 -11.12 8.40
N VAL A 41 -18.52 -12.00 7.45
CA VAL A 41 -18.21 -11.78 6.03
C VAL A 41 -19.03 -10.59 5.51
N GLY A 42 -18.38 -9.75 4.68
CA GLY A 42 -19.04 -8.63 4.03
C GLY A 42 -20.15 -9.04 3.05
N ALA A 43 -21.18 -8.22 2.94
CA ALA A 43 -22.23 -8.37 1.93
C ALA A 43 -21.96 -7.45 0.72
N PRO A 44 -22.37 -7.82 -0.51
CA PRO A 44 -22.26 -6.94 -1.66
C PRO A 44 -23.00 -5.62 -1.47
N VAL A 45 -22.40 -4.52 -1.91
CA VAL A 45 -22.96 -3.16 -1.86
C VAL A 45 -22.90 -2.53 -3.24
N GLY A 46 -23.94 -1.77 -3.58
CA GLY A 46 -24.02 -1.06 -4.85
C GLY A 46 -24.19 -1.99 -6.05
N THR A 47 -24.18 -1.38 -7.24
CA THR A 47 -24.35 -2.09 -8.51
C THR A 47 -23.00 -2.64 -8.99
N ALA A 48 -22.98 -3.91 -9.40
CA ALA A 48 -21.81 -4.49 -10.04
C ALA A 48 -21.55 -3.82 -11.41
N VAL A 49 -20.32 -3.36 -11.63
CA VAL A 49 -19.88 -2.92 -12.96
C VAL A 49 -19.43 -4.16 -13.73
N LYS A 50 -19.97 -4.37 -14.92
CA LYS A 50 -19.75 -5.59 -15.72
C LYS A 50 -19.30 -5.25 -17.12
N LYS A 51 -18.40 -6.07 -17.70
CA LYS A 51 -17.96 -5.94 -19.09
C LYS A 51 -17.53 -7.28 -19.66
N ALA A 52 -17.99 -7.59 -20.87
CA ALA A 52 -17.45 -8.69 -21.65
C ALA A 52 -16.06 -8.29 -22.16
N ILE A 53 -15.03 -9.06 -21.79
CA ILE A 53 -13.65 -8.87 -22.24
C ILE A 53 -13.19 -10.17 -22.91
N ASP A 54 -12.62 -10.05 -24.10
CA ASP A 54 -12.14 -11.16 -24.93
C ASP A 54 -10.61 -11.11 -25.11
N ALA A 55 -10.09 -11.81 -26.12
CA ALA A 55 -8.67 -11.88 -26.41
C ALA A 55 -8.04 -10.51 -26.78
N ASN A 56 -8.83 -9.51 -27.18
CA ASN A 56 -8.31 -8.16 -27.42
C ASN A 56 -7.94 -7.42 -26.12
N GLY A 57 -8.36 -7.95 -24.97
CA GLY A 57 -8.17 -7.30 -23.68
C GLY A 57 -9.13 -6.12 -23.50
N GLY A 58 -8.83 -5.28 -22.51
CA GLY A 58 -9.62 -4.10 -22.18
C GLY A 58 -9.39 -3.61 -20.76
N GLN A 59 -10.27 -2.73 -20.31
CA GLN A 59 -10.25 -2.17 -18.97
C GLN A 59 -11.65 -2.08 -18.38
N LEU A 60 -11.71 -2.16 -17.06
CA LEU A 60 -12.91 -2.04 -16.23
C LEU A 60 -12.56 -1.23 -14.97
N SER A 61 -13.40 -0.26 -14.60
CA SER A 61 -13.23 0.53 -13.38
C SER A 61 -14.38 0.24 -12.42
N SER A 62 -14.11 0.33 -11.12
CA SER A 62 -15.14 0.30 -10.08
C SER A 62 -16.10 1.48 -10.22
N ALA A 63 -17.29 1.36 -9.63
CA ALA A 63 -18.32 2.40 -9.70
C ALA A 63 -17.90 3.72 -9.05
N ASP A 64 -17.03 3.66 -8.05
CA ASP A 64 -16.45 4.83 -7.36
C ASP A 64 -15.15 5.34 -8.01
N GLY A 65 -14.66 4.65 -9.05
CA GLY A 65 -13.46 5.01 -9.80
C GLY A 65 -12.13 4.82 -9.06
N THR A 66 -12.14 4.25 -7.85
CA THR A 66 -10.92 4.05 -7.04
C THR A 66 -10.07 2.87 -7.52
N LEU A 67 -10.70 1.89 -8.16
CA LEU A 67 -10.07 0.69 -8.69
C LEU A 67 -10.21 0.65 -10.21
N GLN A 68 -9.09 0.37 -10.89
CA GLN A 68 -9.07 0.07 -12.32
C GLN A 68 -8.37 -1.26 -12.57
N VAL A 69 -9.04 -2.14 -13.29
CA VAL A 69 -8.48 -3.39 -13.79
C VAL A 69 -8.18 -3.22 -15.28
N ILE A 70 -6.93 -3.46 -15.66
CA ILE A 70 -6.49 -3.52 -17.04
C ILE A 70 -6.20 -4.99 -17.36
N ILE A 71 -6.87 -5.52 -18.37
CA ILE A 71 -6.68 -6.86 -18.90
C ILE A 71 -5.96 -6.72 -20.23
N PRO A 72 -4.67 -7.12 -20.33
CA PRO A 72 -3.93 -7.04 -21.58
C PRO A 72 -4.52 -7.94 -22.66
N ALA A 73 -4.23 -7.63 -23.93
CA ALA A 73 -4.53 -8.52 -25.04
C ALA A 73 -3.83 -9.88 -24.84
N GLY A 74 -4.52 -10.97 -25.19
CA GLY A 74 -4.06 -12.35 -25.01
C GLY A 74 -4.17 -12.90 -23.59
N ALA A 75 -4.55 -12.10 -22.58
CA ALA A 75 -4.74 -12.58 -21.21
C ALA A 75 -5.95 -13.51 -21.07
N LEU A 76 -6.97 -13.34 -21.91
CA LEU A 76 -8.14 -14.21 -22.00
C LEU A 76 -8.16 -14.90 -23.35
N ALA A 77 -8.40 -16.21 -23.36
CA ALA A 77 -8.52 -16.98 -24.60
C ALA A 77 -9.88 -16.78 -25.29
N THR A 78 -10.93 -16.49 -24.52
CA THR A 78 -12.32 -16.33 -25.00
C THR A 78 -13.02 -15.22 -24.23
N ALA A 79 -14.12 -14.70 -24.80
CA ALA A 79 -14.94 -13.68 -24.16
C ALA A 79 -15.48 -14.17 -22.81
N LYS A 80 -15.24 -13.39 -21.75
CA LYS A 80 -15.76 -13.62 -20.40
C LYS A 80 -16.37 -12.34 -19.84
N GLU A 81 -17.45 -12.48 -19.09
CA GLU A 81 -17.97 -11.37 -18.29
C GLU A 81 -17.05 -11.16 -17.08
N ILE A 82 -16.46 -9.97 -16.99
CA ILE A 82 -15.67 -9.53 -15.86
C ILE A 82 -16.52 -8.54 -15.07
N SER A 83 -16.55 -8.69 -13.75
CA SER A 83 -17.34 -7.83 -12.86
C SER A 83 -16.53 -7.32 -11.68
N ILE A 84 -16.81 -6.08 -11.26
CA ILE A 84 -16.32 -5.48 -10.02
C ILE A 84 -17.53 -5.08 -9.18
N GLN A 85 -17.55 -5.47 -7.91
CA GLN A 85 -18.60 -5.08 -6.97
C GLN A 85 -18.01 -4.87 -5.57
N ALA A 86 -18.44 -3.79 -4.93
CA ALA A 86 -18.07 -3.45 -3.57
C ALA A 86 -18.66 -4.42 -2.56
N ILE A 87 -18.01 -4.57 -1.39
CA ILE A 87 -18.57 -5.30 -0.25
C ILE A 87 -18.48 -4.49 1.04
N THR A 88 -19.35 -4.77 2.00
CA THR A 88 -19.28 -4.10 3.32
C THR A 88 -18.03 -4.53 4.08
N ASN A 89 -17.32 -3.58 4.67
CA ASN A 89 -16.28 -3.87 5.67
C ASN A 89 -16.92 -4.05 7.07
N LYS A 90 -16.65 -5.19 7.72
CA LYS A 90 -17.16 -5.51 9.07
C LYS A 90 -16.11 -5.41 10.17
N LEU A 91 -14.87 -5.11 9.81
CA LEU A 91 -13.77 -4.92 10.76
C LEU A 91 -13.88 -3.56 11.44
N GLY A 92 -13.95 -3.55 12.77
CA GLY A 92 -13.92 -2.31 13.55
C GLY A 92 -12.61 -1.55 13.32
N GLY A 93 -12.70 -0.28 12.91
CA GLY A 93 -11.52 0.53 12.56
C GLY A 93 -10.89 0.16 11.21
N GLY A 94 -11.55 -0.65 10.38
CA GLY A 94 -11.11 -0.96 9.03
C GLY A 94 -10.98 0.31 8.17
N ILE A 95 -9.91 0.38 7.37
CA ILE A 95 -9.65 1.49 6.46
C ILE A 95 -10.07 1.06 5.05
N GLY A 96 -10.89 1.88 4.41
CA GLY A 96 -11.34 1.68 3.03
C GLY A 96 -12.78 1.13 2.91
N ASN A 97 -13.48 1.63 1.89
CA ASN A 97 -14.72 1.09 1.36
C ASN A 97 -14.48 0.94 -0.13
N ALA A 98 -14.41 -0.30 -0.63
CA ALA A 98 -14.22 -0.59 -2.05
C ALA A 98 -15.31 -1.54 -2.53
#